data_AF-A0A0F8VKB0-F1
#
_entry.id   AF-A0A0F8VKB0-F1
#
_cell.length_a   1.000
_cell.length_b   1.000
_cell.length_c   1.000
_cell.angle_alpha   90.00
_cell.angle_beta   90.00
_cell.angle_gamma   90.00
#
_symmetry.space_group_name_H-M   'P 1'
#
loop_
_entity.id
_entity.type
_entity.pdbx_description
1 polymer ?
#
loop_
_entity_poly.entity_id
_entity_poly.type
_entity_poly.pdbx_seq_one_letter_code
_entity_poly.pdbx_strand_id
1 'polypeptide(L)'
;MTHLYNEISQELLLKFKEIVGEKYCFNEEEHKWAYAFGGTMIEPEWLPDLILIPQNSTQISEILAIANENIIPVTARGSGTSLSAGHLTPYGGIVLDLSSMDKILSIDIENNFV
;
A
#
# COMPACT_ATOMS: atom_id res chain seq x y z
N MET A 1 -4.73 25.79 3.15
CA MET A 1 -3.75 24.75 2.77
C MET A 1 -4.20 24.22 1.42
N THR A 2 -3.38 24.37 0.38
CA THR A 2 -3.60 23.67 -0.89
C THR A 2 -3.29 22.20 -0.67
N HIS A 3 -4.29 21.32 -0.83
CA HIS A 3 -4.06 19.89 -0.77
C HIS A 3 -3.15 19.49 -1.94
N LEU A 4 -2.01 18.89 -1.63
CA LEU A 4 -1.01 18.46 -2.62
C LEU A 4 -1.49 17.24 -3.43
N TYR A 5 -2.45 16.49 -2.87
CA TYR A 5 -2.97 15.24 -3.41
C TYR A 5 -4.50 15.23 -3.37
N ASN A 6 -5.11 14.40 -4.22
CA ASN A 6 -6.55 14.25 -4.27
C ASN A 6 -7.04 13.14 -3.32
N GLU A 7 -8.31 13.26 -2.90
CA GLU A 7 -8.99 12.24 -2.11
C GLU A 7 -9.41 11.04 -2.96
N ILE A 8 -9.49 9.87 -2.32
CA ILE A 8 -9.98 8.64 -2.96
C ILE A 8 -11.51 8.68 -3.02
N SER A 9 -12.06 8.88 -4.22
CA SER A 9 -13.52 8.85 -4.42
C SER A 9 -14.10 7.44 -4.28
N GLN A 10 -15.42 7.34 -4.08
CA GLN A 10 -16.12 6.06 -4.05
C GLN A 10 -15.96 5.27 -5.36
N GLU A 11 -15.88 5.96 -6.51
CA GLU A 11 -15.63 5.31 -7.80
C GLU A 11 -14.23 4.67 -7.84
N LEU A 12 -13.22 5.38 -7.36
CA LEU A 12 -11.84 4.86 -7.29
C LEU A 12 -11.74 3.69 -6.31
N LEU A 13 -12.41 3.77 -5.15
CA LEU A 13 -12.47 2.66 -4.21
C LEU A 13 -13.04 1.39 -4.86
N LEU A 14 -14.12 1.50 -5.63
CA LEU A 14 -14.70 0.36 -6.36
C LEU A 14 -13.73 -0.20 -7.41
N LYS A 15 -13.05 0.66 -8.18
CA LYS A 15 -12.02 0.22 -9.13
C LYS A 15 -10.88 -0.54 -8.45
N PHE A 16 -10.38 -0.05 -7.32
CA PHE A 16 -9.34 -0.75 -6.58
C PHE A 16 -9.84 -2.10 -6.04
N LYS A 17 -11.07 -2.17 -5.54
CA LYS A 17 -11.72 -3.44 -5.13
C LYS A 17 -11.84 -4.43 -6.27
N GLU A 18 -12.13 -3.98 -7.49
CA GLU A 18 -12.16 -4.85 -8.68
C GLU A 18 -10.77 -5.40 -9.02
N ILE A 19 -9.72 -4.59 -8.88
CA ILE A 19 -8.34 -4.99 -9.18
C ILE A 19 -7.84 -6.04 -8.19
N VAL A 20 -7.87 -5.76 -6.88
CA VAL A 20 -7.28 -6.65 -5.87
C VAL A 20 -8.26 -7.69 -5.32
N GLY A 21 -9.56 -7.45 -5.47
CA GLY A 21 -10.63 -8.22 -4.82
C GLY A 21 -11.01 -7.65 -3.46
N GLU A 22 -12.28 -7.78 -3.09
CA GLU A 22 -12.85 -7.19 -1.86
C GLU A 22 -12.12 -7.64 -0.57
N LYS A 23 -11.64 -8.87 -0.53
CA LYS A 23 -10.87 -9.43 0.60
C LYS A 23 -9.51 -8.73 0.83
N TYR A 24 -9.00 -8.03 -0.17
CA TYR A 24 -7.64 -7.47 -0.17
C TYR A 24 -7.64 -5.93 -0.26
N CYS A 25 -8.80 -5.30 0.02
CA CYS A 25 -9.00 -3.87 -0.03
C CYS A 25 -9.68 -3.39 1.26
N PHE A 26 -8.96 -2.65 2.10
CA PHE A 26 -9.43 -2.22 3.42
C PHE A 26 -9.45 -0.70 3.55
N ASN A 27 -10.57 -0.16 4.04
CA ASN A 27 -10.73 1.27 4.33
C ASN A 27 -11.41 1.54 5.67
N GLU A 28 -11.58 0.51 6.50
CA GLU A 28 -12.14 0.61 7.84
C GLU A 28 -11.11 1.12 8.86
N GLU A 29 -11.59 1.84 9.87
CA GLU A 29 -10.76 2.55 10.86
C GLU A 29 -9.76 1.62 11.56
N GLU A 30 -10.17 0.41 11.93
CA GLU A 30 -9.31 -0.55 12.63
C GLU A 30 -8.11 -0.99 11.79
N HIS A 31 -8.32 -1.15 10.48
CA HIS A 31 -7.24 -1.49 9.55
C HIS A 31 -6.32 -0.30 9.34
N LYS A 32 -6.87 0.91 9.20
CA LYS A 32 -6.06 2.14 9.06
C LYS A 32 -5.09 2.30 10.23
N TRP A 33 -5.57 2.13 11.46
CA TRP A 33 -4.71 2.17 12.64
C TRP A 33 -3.66 1.06 12.64
N ALA A 34 -4.01 -0.18 12.29
CA ALA A 34 -3.03 -1.27 12.19
C ALA A 34 -1.88 -0.96 11.21
N TYR A 35 -2.16 -0.20 10.15
CA TYR A 35 -1.19 0.23 9.15
C TYR A 35 -0.54 1.59 9.43
N ALA A 36 -0.99 2.31 10.45
CA ALA A 36 -0.36 3.56 10.89
C ALA A 36 0.93 3.29 11.71
N PHE A 37 0.99 2.16 12.42
CA PHE A 37 2.14 1.77 13.24
C PHE A 37 3.16 0.92 12.49
N GLY A 38 4.37 0.86 13.05
CA GLY A 38 5.47 0.00 12.60
C GLY A 38 6.59 -0.05 13.64
N GLY A 39 7.82 -0.31 13.21
CA GLY A 39 8.97 -0.45 14.13
C GLY A 39 9.52 0.87 14.71
N THR A 40 9.04 2.02 14.26
CA THR A 40 9.58 3.32 14.66
C THR A 40 9.10 3.77 16.05
N MET A 41 9.83 4.69 16.67
CA MET A 41 9.45 5.35 17.94
C MET A 41 8.60 6.61 17.71
N ILE A 42 8.30 6.94 16.45
CA ILE A 42 7.41 8.04 16.10
C ILE A 42 5.97 7.57 16.35
N GLU A 43 5.27 8.28 17.23
CA GLU A 43 3.83 8.08 17.42
C GLU A 43 3.08 8.45 16.14
N PRO A 44 2.20 7.59 15.62
CA PRO A 44 1.51 7.86 14.37
C PRO A 44 0.43 8.92 14.54
N GLU A 45 0.59 10.02 13.81
CA GLU A 45 -0.42 11.07 13.64
C GLU A 45 -1.15 10.96 12.30
N TRP A 46 -0.73 10.01 11.45
CA TRP A 46 -1.17 9.90 10.06
C TRP A 46 -1.79 8.54 9.79
N LEU A 47 -3.00 8.56 9.25
CA LEU A 47 -3.70 7.37 8.80
C LEU A 47 -3.66 7.29 7.27
N PRO A 48 -3.55 6.08 6.70
CA PRO A 48 -3.84 5.89 5.29
C PRO A 48 -5.34 5.97 5.02
N ASP A 49 -5.71 6.28 3.78
CA ASP A 49 -7.11 6.29 3.34
C ASP A 49 -7.58 4.90 2.90
N LEU A 50 -6.66 4.12 2.31
CA LEU A 50 -6.92 2.82 1.71
C LEU A 50 -5.71 1.90 1.85
N ILE A 51 -5.94 0.63 2.14
CA ILE A 51 -4.92 -0.42 2.17
C ILE A 51 -5.24 -1.43 1.07
N LEU A 52 -4.27 -1.68 0.19
CA LEU A 52 -4.38 -2.63 -0.91
C LEU A 52 -3.31 -3.71 -0.78
N ILE A 53 -3.72 -4.97 -0.87
CA ILE A 53 -2.84 -6.15 -0.78
C ILE A 53 -2.79 -6.87 -2.14
N PRO A 54 -1.99 -6.40 -3.11
CA PRO A 54 -1.88 -7.03 -4.41
C PRO A 54 -1.28 -8.44 -4.32
N GLN A 55 -1.67 -9.29 -5.27
CA GLN A 55 -1.28 -10.69 -5.37
C GLN A 55 -0.32 -10.95 -6.55
N ASN A 56 -0.11 -9.96 -7.42
CA ASN A 56 0.79 -10.05 -8.57
C ASN A 56 1.20 -8.66 -9.07
N SER A 57 2.19 -8.62 -9.97
CA SER A 57 2.73 -7.39 -10.55
C SER A 57 1.75 -6.66 -11.47
N THR A 58 0.80 -7.36 -12.11
CA THR A 58 -0.23 -6.73 -12.94
C THR A 58 -1.13 -5.83 -12.10
N GLN A 59 -1.62 -6.33 -10.96
CA GLN A 59 -2.42 -5.56 -10.02
C GLN A 59 -1.65 -4.33 -9.50
N ILE A 60 -0.36 -4.48 -9.18
CA ILE A 60 0.49 -3.34 -8.78
C ILE A 60 0.52 -2.27 -9.88
N SER A 61 0.77 -2.68 -11.12
CA SER A 61 0.85 -1.75 -12.25
C SER A 61 -0.46 -0.99 -12.45
N GLU A 62 -1.60 -1.67 -12.37
CA GLU A 62 -2.93 -1.06 -12.51
C GLU A 62 -3.21 -0.06 -11.37
N ILE A 63 -2.89 -0.43 -10.12
CA ILE A 63 -3.05 0.45 -8.95
C ILE A 63 -2.22 1.72 -9.12
N LEU A 64 -0.93 1.58 -9.47
CA LEU A 64 -0.02 2.71 -9.60
C LEU A 64 -0.40 3.63 -10.77
N ALA A 65 -0.90 3.07 -11.88
CA ALA A 65 -1.40 3.87 -12.99
C ALA A 65 -2.59 4.75 -12.56
N ILE A 66 -3.60 4.15 -11.93
CA ILE A 66 -4.78 4.88 -11.44
C ILE A 66 -4.40 5.92 -10.38
N ALA A 67 -3.55 5.55 -9.42
CA ALA A 67 -3.11 6.47 -8.37
C ALA A 67 -2.36 7.67 -8.95
N ASN A 68 -1.47 7.44 -9.92
CA ASN A 68 -0.74 8.51 -10.59
C ASN A 68 -1.64 9.43 -11.42
N GLU A 69 -2.57 8.86 -12.21
CA GLU A 69 -3.56 9.63 -12.98
C GLU A 69 -4.43 10.53 -12.10
N ASN A 70 -4.72 10.07 -10.88
CA ASN A 70 -5.57 10.78 -9.92
C ASN A 70 -4.77 11.56 -8.86
N ILE A 71 -3.44 11.62 -8.95
CA ILE A 71 -2.59 12.35 -7.99
C ILE A 71 -2.85 11.89 -6.54
N ILE A 72 -2.84 10.57 -6.31
CA ILE A 72 -3.00 9.92 -5.01
C ILE A 72 -1.63 9.39 -4.57
N PRO A 73 -1.18 9.68 -3.33
CA PRO A 73 0.11 9.20 -2.86
C PRO A 73 0.02 7.70 -2.53
N VAL A 74 1.12 6.99 -2.78
CA VAL A 74 1.23 5.56 -2.52
C VAL A 74 2.48 5.30 -1.67
N THR A 75 2.29 4.67 -0.52
CA THR A 75 3.37 4.22 0.36
C THR A 75 3.47 2.70 0.29
N ALA A 76 4.59 2.20 -0.25
CA ALA A 76 4.86 0.77 -0.26
C ALA A 76 5.20 0.27 1.15
N ARG A 77 4.67 -0.89 1.53
CA ARG A 77 4.89 -1.50 2.83
C ARG A 77 5.15 -3.01 2.68
N GLY A 78 6.13 -3.50 3.45
CA GLY A 78 6.29 -4.94 3.72
C GLY A 78 5.66 -5.30 5.06
N SER A 79 6.43 -5.92 5.96
CA SER A 79 5.97 -6.27 7.31
C SER A 79 5.81 -5.09 8.29
N GLY A 80 6.20 -3.87 7.90
CA GLY A 80 6.08 -2.67 8.74
C GLY A 80 7.16 -2.52 9.82
N THR A 81 8.26 -3.27 9.77
CA THR A 81 9.30 -3.26 10.83
C THR A 81 10.31 -2.11 10.74
N SER A 82 10.16 -1.18 9.79
CA SER A 82 11.10 -0.07 9.60
C SER A 82 11.18 0.85 10.82
N LEU A 83 12.39 1.04 11.34
CA LEU A 83 12.68 1.97 12.44
C LEU A 83 12.75 3.43 11.97
N SER A 84 13.06 3.65 10.69
CA SER A 84 13.25 4.96 10.07
C SER A 84 11.96 5.58 9.53
N ALA A 85 10.80 5.04 9.94
CA ALA A 85 9.47 5.60 9.63
C ALA A 85 9.06 5.61 8.14
N GLY A 86 9.73 4.86 7.26
CA GLY A 86 9.39 4.81 5.83
C GLY A 86 8.02 4.20 5.49
N HIS A 87 7.31 3.64 6.48
CA HIS A 87 5.96 3.09 6.33
C HIS A 87 4.86 4.11 6.66
N LEU A 88 5.20 5.28 7.22
CA LEU A 88 4.22 6.29 7.60
C LEU A 88 3.62 6.96 6.36
N THR A 89 2.39 7.46 6.49
CA THR A 89 1.62 8.07 5.40
C THR A 89 1.28 9.54 5.68
N PRO A 90 2.27 10.45 5.73
CA PRO A 90 2.05 11.86 6.10
C PRO A 90 1.08 12.62 5.18
N TYR A 91 0.76 12.05 4.02
CA TYR A 91 -0.18 12.58 3.03
C TYR A 91 -1.42 11.70 2.85
N GLY A 92 -1.67 10.75 3.75
CA GLY A 92 -2.74 9.76 3.60
C GLY A 92 -2.51 8.85 2.40
N GLY A 93 -3.57 8.60 1.63
CA GLY A 93 -3.54 7.85 0.38
C GLY A 93 -3.49 6.35 0.58
N ILE A 94 -2.79 5.68 -0.34
CA ILE A 94 -2.79 4.22 -0.46
C ILE A 94 -1.56 3.64 0.25
N VAL A 95 -1.79 2.71 1.17
CA VAL A 95 -0.75 1.76 1.55
C VAL A 95 -0.81 0.56 0.63
N LEU A 96 0.30 0.28 -0.05
CA LEU A 96 0.47 -0.89 -0.90
C LEU A 96 1.25 -1.96 -0.13
N ASP A 97 0.52 -2.94 0.42
CA ASP A 97 1.11 -4.00 1.23
C ASP A 97 1.53 -5.19 0.35
N LEU A 98 2.85 -5.34 0.21
CA LEU A 98 3.48 -6.38 -0.61
C LEU A 98 3.75 -7.67 0.16
N SER A 99 3.36 -7.78 1.44
CA SER A 99 3.69 -8.91 2.31
C SER A 99 3.09 -10.25 1.85
N SER A 100 2.02 -10.23 1.03
CA SER A 100 1.42 -11.45 0.46
C SER A 100 2.14 -11.96 -0.79
N MET A 101 3.06 -11.18 -1.37
CA MET A 101 3.87 -11.59 -2.53
C MET A 101 5.15 -12.27 -2.07
N ASP A 102 5.01 -13.41 -1.37
CA ASP A 102 6.05 -14.09 -0.59
C ASP A 102 6.67 -15.33 -1.28
N LYS A 103 6.32 -15.58 -2.54
CA LYS A 103 6.73 -16.79 -3.27
C LYS A 103 8.10 -16.62 -3.92
N ILE A 104 8.97 -17.62 -3.74
CA ILE A 104 10.19 -17.78 -4.56
C ILE A 104 9.76 -18.24 -5.95
N LEU A 105 10.11 -17.47 -6.99
CA LEU A 105 9.71 -17.74 -8.38
C LEU A 105 10.72 -18.63 -9.13
N SER A 106 12.01 -18.52 -8.81
CA SER A 106 13.09 -19.29 -9.44
C SER A 106 14.27 -19.45 -8.49
N ILE A 107 15.11 -20.47 -8.71
CA ILE A 107 16.39 -20.62 -8.01
C ILE A 107 17.43 -20.96 -9.06
N ASP A 108 18.47 -20.13 -9.17
CA ASP A 108 19.62 -20.35 -10.04
C ASP A 108 20.83 -20.69 -9.16
N ILE A 109 21.07 -21.99 -9.01
CA ILE A 109 22.13 -22.52 -8.14
C ILE A 109 23.52 -22.21 -8.72
N GLU A 110 23.66 -22.17 -10.04
CA GLU A 110 24.95 -21.93 -10.70
C GLU A 110 25.43 -20.50 -10.45
N ASN A 111 24.50 -19.55 -10.49
CA ASN A 111 24.79 -18.12 -10.28
C ASN A 111 24.57 -17.64 -8.83
N ASN A 112 24.12 -18.51 -7.93
CA ASN A 112 23.73 -18.17 -6.55
C ASN A 112 22.63 -17.09 -6.48
N PHE A 113 21.61 -17.17 -7.35
CA PHE A 113 20.45 -16.27 -7.33
C PHE A 113 19.17 -17.01 -6.88
N VAL A 114 18.27 -16.26 -6.24
CA VAL A 114 16.93 -16.65 -5.79
C VAL A 114 15.97 -15.53 -6.15
#